data_AF-A0A4U6CZP6-F1
#
_entry.id   AF-A0A4U6CZP6-F1
#
_cell.length_a   1.000
_cell.length_b   1.000
_cell.length_c   1.000
_cell.angle_alpha   90.00
_cell.angle_beta   90.00
_cell.angle_gamma   90.00
#
_symmetry.space_group_name_H-M   'P 1'
#
loop_
_entity.id
_entity.type
_entity.pdbx_description
1 polymer ?
#
loop_
_entity_poly.entity_id
_entity_poly.type
_entity_poly.pdbx_seq_one_letter_code
_entity_poly.pdbx_strand_id
1 'polypeptide(L)'
;MYRCILIKKWWLADSFLESFIRRTSCLELTWSGAYSAEALSTLQSGSYDLVFASLPSPEMAVPESILSELRKQQALIISASYPEYLFSGYGLDPLYFLKEPFPPANLQRALEKFKDIAYCRKSA
;
A
#
# COMPACT_ATOMS: atom_id res chain seq x y z
N MET A 1 1.86 -12.75 12.69
CA MET A 1 1.34 -12.28 11.39
C MET A 1 1.51 -10.77 11.34
N TYR A 2 1.74 -10.19 10.16
CA TYR A 2 1.88 -8.74 10.00
C TYR A 2 0.54 -8.13 9.64
N ARG A 3 0.10 -7.12 10.40
CA ARG A 3 -1.17 -6.41 10.17
C ARG A 3 -0.98 -5.45 9.01
N CYS A 4 -1.84 -5.57 8.01
CA CYS A 4 -1.80 -4.70 6.84
C CYS A 4 -3.17 -4.15 6.47
N ILE A 5 -3.14 -3.10 5.67
CA ILE A 5 -4.32 -2.46 5.08
C ILE A 5 -4.11 -2.20 3.59
N LEU A 6 -5.20 -2.11 2.84
CA LEU A 6 -5.19 -1.81 1.41
C LEU A 6 -6.16 -0.66 1.09
N ILE A 7 -5.61 0.48 0.71
CA ILE A 7 -6.37 1.60 0.15
C ILE A 7 -6.35 1.49 -1.37
N LYS A 8 -7.51 1.52 -2.02
CA LYS A 8 -7.64 1.28 -3.46
C LYS A 8 -8.52 2.30 -4.16
N LYS A 9 -8.30 2.48 -5.47
CA LYS A 9 -9.15 3.33 -6.32
C LYS A 9 -10.56 2.74 -6.45
N TRP A 10 -11.58 3.60 -6.49
CA TRP A 10 -13.00 3.25 -6.28
C TRP A 10 -13.57 2.18 -7.21
N TRP A 11 -13.01 1.98 -8.41
CA TRP A 11 -13.45 0.95 -9.36
C TRP A 11 -12.82 -0.44 -9.14
N LEU A 12 -11.89 -0.59 -8.19
CA LEU A 12 -11.23 -1.86 -7.86
C LEU A 12 -11.82 -2.50 -6.61
N ALA A 13 -13.11 -2.87 -6.68
CA ALA A 13 -13.79 -3.56 -5.59
C ALA A 13 -13.14 -4.92 -5.25
N ASP A 14 -12.75 -5.71 -6.26
CA ASP A 14 -12.03 -6.98 -6.11
C ASP A 14 -10.71 -6.95 -6.89
N SER A 15 -9.67 -6.40 -6.27
CA SER A 15 -8.37 -6.32 -6.92
C SER A 15 -7.61 -7.65 -6.83
N PHE A 16 -6.88 -7.98 -7.90
CA PHE A 16 -5.86 -9.04 -7.89
C PHE A 16 -4.93 -8.89 -6.67
N LEU A 17 -4.57 -7.65 -6.35
CA LEU A 17 -3.74 -7.29 -5.19
C LEU A 17 -4.38 -7.74 -3.87
N GLU A 18 -5.66 -7.42 -3.63
CA GLU A 18 -6.37 -7.84 -2.42
C GLU A 18 -6.42 -9.36 -2.29
N SER A 19 -6.79 -10.05 -3.38
CA SER A 19 -6.85 -11.51 -3.40
C SER A 19 -5.48 -12.14 -3.09
N PHE A 20 -4.41 -11.57 -3.62
CA PHE A 20 -3.05 -12.02 -3.33
C PHE A 20 -2.68 -11.79 -1.86
N ILE A 21 -2.97 -10.60 -1.32
CA ILE A 21 -2.69 -10.27 0.09
C ILE A 21 -3.42 -11.25 1.02
N ARG A 22 -4.70 -11.52 0.79
CA ARG A 22 -5.50 -12.45 1.60
C ARG A 22 -4.99 -13.90 1.56
N ARG A 23 -4.39 -14.33 0.44
CA ARG A 23 -3.79 -15.67 0.30
C ARG A 23 -2.39 -15.77 0.91
N THR A 24 -1.77 -14.63 1.25
CA THR A 24 -0.41 -14.59 1.80
C THR A 24 -0.45 -14.88 3.29
N SER A 25 -0.02 -16.08 3.70
CA SER A 25 -0.16 -16.58 5.08
C SER A 25 0.52 -15.72 6.17
N CYS A 26 1.53 -14.92 5.82
CA CYS A 26 2.21 -14.06 6.79
C CYS A 26 1.56 -12.68 6.98
N LEU A 27 0.55 -12.34 6.18
CA LEU A 27 -0.17 -11.08 6.25
C LEU A 27 -1.57 -11.28 6.82
N GLU A 28 -2.04 -10.27 7.55
CA GLU A 28 -3.41 -10.17 8.02
C GLU A 28 -4.00 -8.88 7.44
N LEU A 29 -4.90 -9.00 6.46
CA LEU A 29 -5.57 -7.84 5.87
C LEU A 29 -6.71 -7.39 6.78
N THR A 30 -6.41 -6.38 7.60
CA THR A 30 -7.33 -5.89 8.65
C THR A 30 -8.33 -4.87 8.15
N TRP A 31 -8.03 -4.19 7.04
CA TRP A 31 -8.95 -3.26 6.40
C TRP A 31 -8.64 -3.13 4.90
N SER A 32 -9.68 -2.98 4.08
CA SER A 32 -9.53 -2.56 2.68
C SER A 32 -10.69 -1.69 2.25
N GLY A 33 -10.39 -0.61 1.52
CA GLY A 33 -11.41 0.33 1.09
C GLY A 33 -10.88 1.42 0.17
N ALA A 34 -11.79 2.31 -0.23
CA ALA A 34 -11.47 3.44 -1.09
C ALA A 34 -10.69 4.53 -0.35
N TYR A 35 -10.19 5.52 -1.09
CA TYR A 35 -9.67 6.77 -0.52
C TYR A 35 -10.83 7.60 0.09
N SER A 36 -11.25 7.24 1.32
CA SER A 36 -12.40 7.80 2.03
C SER A 36 -12.00 8.37 3.40
N ALA A 37 -12.96 9.02 4.08
CA ALA A 37 -12.79 9.44 5.47
C ALA A 37 -12.50 8.25 6.40
N GLU A 38 -13.10 7.09 6.12
CA GLU A 38 -12.83 5.86 6.86
C GLU A 38 -11.36 5.43 6.70
N ALA A 39 -10.82 5.49 5.49
CA ALA A 39 -9.40 5.19 5.23
C ALA A 39 -8.46 6.08 6.05
N LEU A 40 -8.79 7.37 6.16
CA LEU A 40 -8.04 8.32 6.98
C LEU A 40 -8.11 7.93 8.47
N SER A 41 -9.30 7.64 8.99
CA SER A 41 -9.47 7.20 10.37
C SER A 41 -8.74 5.89 10.65
N THR A 42 -8.75 4.94 9.71
CA THR A 42 -8.00 3.69 9.76
C THR A 42 -6.50 3.99 9.87
N LEU A 43 -5.94 4.77 8.94
CA LEU A 43 -4.53 5.16 8.95
C LEU A 43 -4.09 5.86 10.25
N GLN A 44 -4.95 6.69 10.83
CA GLN A 44 -4.66 7.45 12.06
C GLN A 44 -4.79 6.62 13.34
N SER A 45 -5.69 5.63 13.37
CA SER A 45 -6.02 4.87 14.58
C SER A 45 -5.20 3.58 14.73
N GLY A 46 -4.65 3.05 13.63
CA GLY A 46 -3.98 1.76 13.61
C GLY A 46 -2.46 1.85 13.51
N SER A 47 -1.78 1.03 14.30
CA SER A 47 -0.40 0.63 14.00
C SER A 47 -0.45 -0.54 13.01
N TYR A 48 -0.12 -0.27 11.75
CA TYR A 48 0.00 -1.28 10.70
C TYR A 48 1.48 -1.55 10.41
N ASP A 49 1.81 -2.82 10.20
CA ASP A 49 3.15 -3.22 9.81
C ASP A 49 3.41 -2.89 8.33
N LEU A 50 2.37 -2.91 7.49
CA LEU A 50 2.47 -2.69 6.05
C LEU A 50 1.20 -2.02 5.50
N VAL A 51 1.38 -0.98 4.70
CA VAL A 51 0.28 -0.30 3.99
C VAL A 51 0.43 -0.52 2.49
N PHE A 52 -0.66 -0.93 1.85
CA PHE A 52 -0.77 -0.96 0.40
C PHE A 52 -1.63 0.21 -0.08
N ALA A 53 -1.18 0.92 -1.10
CA ALA A 53 -1.91 2.00 -1.74
C ALA A 53 -1.97 1.80 -3.26
N SER A 54 -3.15 1.48 -3.78
CA SER A 54 -3.41 1.44 -5.22
C SER A 54 -3.84 2.83 -5.70
N LEU A 55 -2.88 3.60 -6.20
CA LEU A 55 -3.10 4.98 -6.63
C LEU A 55 -4.05 5.05 -7.85
N PRO A 56 -4.94 6.06 -7.88
CA PRO A 56 -5.74 6.37 -9.06
C PRO A 56 -4.87 6.94 -10.20
N SER A 57 -5.51 7.44 -11.26
CA SER A 57 -4.77 8.20 -12.28
C SER A 57 -4.11 9.43 -11.65
N PRO A 58 -2.96 9.90 -12.17
CA PRO A 58 -2.28 11.09 -11.65
C PRO A 58 -3.13 12.36 -11.74
N GLU A 59 -4.13 12.37 -12.63
CA GLU A 59 -5.09 13.46 -12.80
C GLU A 59 -6.17 13.50 -11.71
N MET A 60 -6.38 12.39 -11.00
CA MET A 60 -7.34 12.32 -9.89
C MET A 60 -6.69 12.81 -8.60
N ALA A 61 -7.38 13.73 -7.92
CA ALA A 61 -6.94 14.20 -6.62
C ALA A 61 -7.06 13.08 -5.56
N VAL A 62 -5.94 12.78 -4.90
CA VAL A 62 -5.92 12.05 -3.64
C VAL A 62 -5.99 13.08 -2.50
N PRO A 63 -6.85 12.90 -1.49
CA PRO A 63 -6.92 13.83 -0.37
C PRO A 63 -5.55 14.02 0.31
N GLU A 64 -5.13 15.28 0.48
CA GLU A 64 -3.82 15.60 1.06
C GLU A 64 -3.66 15.08 2.50
N SER A 65 -4.77 14.98 3.24
CA SER A 65 -4.79 14.36 4.58
C SER A 65 -4.40 12.87 4.54
N ILE A 66 -4.85 12.14 3.52
CA ILE A 66 -4.48 10.73 3.32
C ILE A 66 -3.02 10.65 2.84
N LEU A 67 -2.61 11.49 1.89
CA LEU A 67 -1.21 11.54 1.44
C LEU A 67 -0.25 11.80 2.60
N SER A 68 -0.61 12.74 3.49
CA SER A 68 0.17 13.05 4.69
C SER A 68 0.34 11.85 5.62
N GLU A 69 -0.70 11.03 5.81
CA GLU A 69 -0.59 9.79 6.58
C GLU A 69 0.20 8.70 5.86
N LEU A 70 0.07 8.60 4.53
CA LEU A 70 0.85 7.66 3.72
C LEU A 70 2.35 7.97 3.76
N ARG A 71 2.75 9.25 3.76
CA ARG A 71 4.15 9.68 3.89
C ARG A 71 4.79 9.28 5.23
N LYS A 72 3.99 9.10 6.29
CA LYS A 72 4.47 8.66 7.60
C LYS A 72 4.68 7.14 7.67
N GLN A 73 4.15 6.39 6.71
CA GLN A 73 4.22 4.93 6.75
C GLN A 73 5.64 4.47 6.43
N GLN A 74 6.26 3.81 7.40
CA GLN A 74 7.62 3.27 7.24
C GLN A 74 7.68 2.06 6.31
N ALA A 75 6.52 1.51 5.95
CA ALA A 75 6.38 0.37 5.05
C ALA A 75 5.16 0.59 4.16
N LEU A 76 5.41 1.18 2.99
CA LEU A 76 4.41 1.49 1.99
C LEU A 76 4.73 0.76 0.69
N ILE A 77 3.78 -0.01 0.16
CA ILE A 77 3.84 -0.57 -1.20
C ILE A 77 2.78 0.11 -2.04
N ILE A 78 3.21 0.70 -3.16
CA ILE A 78 2.32 1.40 -4.08
C ILE A 78 2.05 0.53 -5.31
N SER A 79 0.81 0.56 -5.78
CA SER A 79 0.39 0.00 -7.06
C SER A 79 -0.24 1.08 -7.93
N ALA A 80 0.09 1.14 -9.22
CA ALA A 80 -0.56 2.08 -10.13
C ALA A 80 -0.43 1.63 -11.59
N SER A 81 -1.39 1.98 -12.44
CA SER A 81 -1.34 1.72 -13.89
C SER A 81 -0.44 2.71 -14.65
N TYR A 82 0.18 3.64 -13.93
CA TYR A 82 1.02 4.71 -14.45
C TYR A 82 2.43 4.61 -13.87
N PRO A 83 3.46 5.07 -14.59
CA PRO A 83 4.82 5.12 -14.06
C PRO A 83 4.94 5.94 -12.76
N GLU A 84 5.85 5.52 -11.89
CA GLU A 84 6.13 6.14 -10.60
C GLU A 84 6.43 7.63 -10.68
N TYR A 85 7.19 8.07 -11.70
CA TYR A 85 7.60 9.47 -11.84
C TYR A 85 6.41 10.44 -11.95
N LEU A 86 5.24 9.97 -12.41
CA LEU A 86 4.02 10.78 -12.49
C LEU A 86 3.39 11.07 -11.13
N PHE A 87 3.79 10.35 -10.08
CA PHE A 87 3.31 10.54 -8.70
C PHE A 87 4.33 11.26 -7.82
N SER A 88 5.43 11.77 -8.39
CA SER A 88 6.49 12.48 -7.66
C SER A 88 5.97 13.67 -6.83
N GLY A 89 4.95 14.37 -7.33
CA GLY A 89 4.30 15.47 -6.61
C GLY A 89 3.59 15.06 -5.30
N TYR A 90 3.32 13.77 -5.11
CA TYR A 90 2.74 13.29 -3.85
C TYR A 90 3.78 13.15 -2.74
N GLY A 91 5.08 13.17 -3.04
CA GLY A 91 6.15 13.07 -2.04
C GLY A 91 6.11 11.75 -1.25
N LEU A 92 5.63 10.67 -1.86
CA LEU A 92 5.60 9.33 -1.27
C LEU A 92 6.94 8.65 -1.51
N ASP A 93 7.43 7.90 -0.52
CA ASP A 93 8.66 7.09 -0.60
C ASP A 93 8.32 5.61 -0.37
N PRO A 94 7.78 4.92 -1.38
CA PRO A 94 7.36 3.53 -1.22
C PRO A 94 8.57 2.60 -1.12
N LEU A 95 8.46 1.56 -0.30
CA LEU A 95 9.40 0.43 -0.29
C LEU A 95 9.50 -0.22 -1.67
N TYR A 96 8.35 -0.29 -2.36
CA TYR A 96 8.24 -0.88 -3.68
C TYR A 96 7.09 -0.24 -4.46
N PHE A 97 7.34 0.04 -5.75
CA PHE A 97 6.34 0.53 -6.69
C PHE A 97 6.00 -0.56 -7.71
N LEU A 98 4.72 -0.93 -7.77
CA LEU A 98 4.19 -1.96 -8.66
C LEU A 98 3.43 -1.30 -9.81
N LYS A 99 4.05 -1.22 -10.98
CA LYS A 99 3.38 -0.75 -12.21
C LYS A 99 2.42 -1.82 -12.72
N GLU A 100 1.12 -1.54 -12.70
CA GLU A 100 0.07 -2.40 -13.24
C GLU A 100 0.07 -2.38 -14.78
N PRO A 101 -0.23 -3.52 -15.43
CA PRO A 101 -0.31 -4.86 -14.84
C PRO A 101 1.08 -5.39 -14.47
N PHE A 102 1.17 -6.14 -13.37
CA PHE A 102 2.42 -6.79 -12.91
C PHE A 102 2.18 -8.27 -12.62
N PRO A 103 3.20 -9.14 -12.79
CA PRO A 103 3.10 -10.54 -12.44
C PRO A 103 3.14 -10.74 -10.91
N PRO A 104 2.60 -11.85 -10.37
CA PRO A 104 2.66 -12.17 -8.95
C PRO A 104 4.07 -12.13 -8.34
N ALA A 105 5.09 -12.48 -9.12
CA ALA A 105 6.50 -12.44 -8.70
C ALA A 105 6.96 -11.05 -8.25
N ASN A 106 6.44 -9.96 -8.85
CA ASN A 106 6.79 -8.61 -8.43
C ASN A 106 6.26 -8.29 -7.04
N LEU A 107 5.04 -8.74 -6.73
CA LEU A 107 4.45 -8.57 -5.41
C LEU A 107 5.17 -9.44 -4.37
N GLN A 108 5.60 -10.66 -4.73
CA GLN A 108 6.45 -11.48 -3.86
C GLN A 108 7.76 -10.76 -3.50
N ARG A 109 8.46 -10.18 -4.49
CA ARG A 109 9.67 -9.40 -4.25
C ARG A 109 9.44 -8.18 -3.35
N ALA A 110 8.30 -7.51 -3.53
CA ALA A 110 7.92 -6.40 -2.65
C ALA A 110 7.73 -6.86 -1.19
N LEU A 111 7.15 -8.05 -0.99
CA LEU A 111 6.98 -8.65 0.34
C LEU A 111 8.29 -9.15 0.95
N GLU A 112 9.22 -9.66 0.14
CA GLU A 112 10.57 -10.02 0.59
C GLU A 112 11.31 -8.80 1.13
N LYS A 113 11.32 -7.70 0.36
CA LYS A 113 11.92 -6.43 0.80
C LYS A 113 11.28 -5.89 2.08
N PHE A 114 9.97 -6.03 2.22
CA PHE A 114 9.27 -5.69 3.47
C PHE A 114 9.76 -6.56 4.65
N LYS A 115 9.87 -7.88 4.45
CA LYS A 115 10.33 -8.81 5.51
C LYS A 115 11.76 -8.51 5.96
N ASP A 116 12.66 -8.17 5.04
CA ASP A 116 14.04 -7.81 5.37
C ASP A 116 14.09 -6.61 6.33
N ILE A 117 13.31 -5.57 6.02
CA ILE A 117 13.21 -4.37 6.86
C ILE A 117 12.53 -4.68 8.20
N ALA A 118 11.44 -5.46 8.17
CA ALA A 118 10.72 -5.85 9.37
C ALA A 118 11.57 -6.73 10.30
N TYR A 119 12.48 -7.55 9.76
CA TYR A 119 13.41 -8.36 10.55
C TYR A 119 14.47 -7.49 11.21
N CYS A 120 15.12 -6.57 10.46
CA CYS A 120 16.10 -5.64 11.01
C CYS A 120 15.56 -4.83 12.19
N ARG A 121 14.27 -4.48 12.19
CA ARG A 121 13.62 -3.75 13.29
C ARG A 121 13.35 -4.58 14.54
N LYS A 122 13.23 -5.91 14.42
CA LYS A 122 13.01 -6.79 15.58
C LYS A 122 14.30 -7.18 16.29
N SER A 123 15.45 -6.96 15.65
CA SER A 123 16.79 -7.26 16.17
C SER A 123 17.52 -6.02 16.72
N ALA A 124 16.88 -4.85 16.71
CA ALA A 124 17.36 -3.59 17.25
C ALA A 124 16.54 -3.20 18.49
#